data_AF-A0A3S4SRV5-F1
#
_entry.id   AF-A0A3S4SRV5-F1
#
_cell.length_a   1.000
_cell.length_b   1.000
_cell.length_c   1.000
_cell.angle_alpha   90.00
_cell.angle_beta   90.00
_cell.angle_gamma   90.00
#
_symmetry.space_group_name_H-M   'P 1'
#
loop_
_entity.id
_entity.type
_entity.pdbx_description
1 polymer ?
#
loop_
_entity_poly.entity_id
_entity_poly.type
_entity_poly.pdbx_seq_one_letter_code
_entity_poly.pdbx_strand_id
1 'polypeptide(L)' 'MRRIVFHQNGFGDLLVCFKALFAIKCLYPNDKLILAQNGFSDESFLQNISFIDEIYTGGGGG' A
#
# COMPACT_ATOMS: atom_id res chain seq x y z
N MET A 1 -2.76 18.37 2.01
CA MET A 1 -2.35 16.96 2.16
C MET A 1 -3.26 16.11 1.30
N ARG A 2 -2.74 15.43 0.29
CA ARG A 2 -3.52 14.55 -0.59
C ARG A 2 -3.38 13.10 -0.12
N ARG A 3 -4.33 12.26 -0.55
CA ARG A 3 -4.30 10.80 -0.33
C ARG A 3 -4.02 10.14 -1.67
N ILE A 4 -2.96 9.34 -1.74
CA ILE A 4 -2.59 8.55 -2.91
C ILE A 4 -2.94 7.11 -2.57
N VAL A 5 -3.91 6.54 -3.27
CA VAL A 5 -4.41 5.19 -2.99
C VAL A 5 -3.86 4.23 -4.04
N PHE A 6 -3.17 3.19 -3.59
CA PHE A 6 -2.72 2.09 -4.42
C PHE A 6 -3.60 0.86 -4.16
N HIS A 7 -4.33 0.44 -5.19
CA HIS A 7 -5.10 -0.79 -5.17
C HIS A 7 -4.24 -1.95 -5.64
N GLN A 8 -4.16 -3.01 -4.83
CA GLN A 8 -3.48 -4.24 -5.21
C GLN A 8 -4.39 -5.46 -5.05
N ASN A 9 -4.18 -6.46 -5.89
CA ASN A 9 -4.86 -7.75 -5.81
C ASN A 9 -3.82 -8.87 -5.66
N GLY A 10 -3.35 -9.06 -4.43
CA GLY A 10 -2.28 -10.01 -4.08
C GLY A 10 -0.87 -9.40 -4.05
N PHE A 11 0.10 -10.24 -3.67
CA PHE A 11 1.49 -9.82 -3.43
C PHE A 11 2.26 -9.41 -4.70
N GLY A 12 1.91 -9.99 -5.85
CA GLY A 12 2.61 -9.73 -7.11
C GLY A 12 2.56 -8.26 -7.51
N ASP A 13 1.40 -7.63 -7.39
CA ASP A 13 1.20 -6.20 -7.67
C ASP A 13 2.07 -5.33 -6.76
N LEU A 14 2.13 -5.66 -5.46
CA LEU A 14 3.00 -4.96 -4.51
C LEU A 14 4.46 -5.01 -4.94
N LEU A 15 4.92 -6.20 -5.31
CA LEU A 15 6.31 -6.46 -5.63
C LEU A 15 6.73 -5.71 -6.91
N VAL A 16 5.89 -5.76 -7.94
CA VAL A 16 6.15 -5.08 -9.23
C VAL A 16 6.13 -3.56 -9.04
N CYS A 17 5.21 -3.04 -8.25
CA CYS A 17 5.05 -1.60 -8.04
C CYS A 17 5.89 -1.03 -6.88
N PHE A 18 6.60 -1.86 -6.10
CA PHE A 18 7.27 -1.45 -4.86
C PHE A 18 8.18 -0.23 -5.03
N LYS A 19 9.02 -0.25 -6.06
CA LYS A 19 9.94 0.87 -6.37
C LYS A 19 9.21 2.13 -6.79
N ALA A 20 8.10 2.00 -7.51
CA ALA A 20 7.28 3.13 -7.92
C ALA A 20 6.59 3.77 -6.71
N LEU A 21 6.06 2.96 -5.79
CA LEU A 21 5.44 3.43 -4.55
C LEU A 21 6.44 4.18 -3.66
N PHE A 22 7.66 3.64 -3.53
CA PHE A 22 8.74 4.32 -2.82
C PHE A 22 9.07 5.68 -3.45
N ALA A 23 9.25 5.73 -4.78
CA ALA A 23 9.54 6.97 -5.50
C ALA A 23 8.42 8.01 -5.33
N ILE A 24 7.15 7.58 -5.35
CA ILE A 24 5.98 8.44 -5.08
C ILE A 24 6.09 9.07 -3.69
N LYS A 25 6.43 8.30 -2.65
CA LYS A 25 6.60 8.84 -1.30
C LYS A 25 7.75 9.86 -1.23
N CYS A 26 8.85 9.62 -1.96
CA CYS A 26 9.95 10.59 -2.04
C CYS A 26 9.55 11.89 -2.74
N LEU A 27 8.74 11.82 -3.80
CA LEU A 27 8.27 13.00 -4.55
C LEU A 27 7.21 13.80 -3.78
N TYR A 28 6.38 13.11 -2.99
CA TYR A 28 5.28 13.70 -2.24
C TYR A 28 5.37 13.32 -0.75
N PRO A 29 6.40 13.77 -0.02
CA PRO A 29 6.68 13.33 1.35
C PRO A 29 5.56 13.70 2.34
N ASN A 30 4.84 14.79 2.05
CA ASN A 30 3.73 15.26 2.86
C ASN A 30 2.40 14.60 2.52
N ASP A 31 2.29 13.86 1.42
CA ASP A 31 1.06 13.16 1.07
C ASP A 31 1.01 11.78 1.74
N LYS A 32 -0.21 11.27 1.97
CA LYS A 32 -0.42 9.93 2.51
C LYS A 32 -0.46 8.91 1.38
N LEU A 33 0.39 7.89 1.44
CA LEU A 33 0.34 6.72 0.60
C LEU A 33 -0.45 5.61 1.31
N ILE A 34 -1.54 5.20 0.68
CA ILE A 34 -2.52 4.28 1.25
C ILE A 34 -2.53 3.01 0.43
N LEU A 35 -2.32 1.87 1.08
CA LEU A 35 -2.40 0.56 0.46
C LEU A 35 -3.81 -0.01 0.65
N ALA A 36 -4.59 -0.07 -0.42
CA ALA A 36 -5.86 -0.77 -0.46
C ALA A 36 -5.63 -2.18 -1.01
N GLN A 37 -5.60 -3.18 -0.12
CA GLN A 37 -5.22 -4.54 -0.48
C GLN A 37 -6.41 -5.50 -0.39
N ASN A 38 -6.47 -6.40 -1.36
CA ASN A 38 -7.32 -7.57 -1.35
C ASN A 38 -6.45 -8.79 -1.67
N GLY A 39 -6.55 -9.85 -0.86
CA GLY A 39 -5.89 -11.14 -1.16
C GLY A 39 -4.44 -11.33 -0.73
N PHE A 40 -3.84 -10.44 0.07
CA PHE A 40 -2.57 -10.74 0.77
C PHE A 40 -2.80 -10.85 2.28
N SER A 41 -2.50 -12.01 2.85
CA SER A 41 -2.84 -12.35 4.24
C SER A 41 -1.81 -11.90 5.28
N ASP A 42 -0.56 -11.64 4.88
CA ASP A 42 0.49 -11.23 5.81
C ASP A 42 0.46 -9.72 6.05
N GLU A 43 -0.49 -9.29 6.89
CA GLU A 43 -0.61 -7.88 7.29
C GLU A 43 0.62 -7.38 8.06
N SER A 44 1.32 -8.26 8.80
CA SER A 44 2.52 -7.90 9.55
C SER A 44 3.65 -7.48 8.62
N PHE A 45 3.84 -8.17 7.50
CA PHE A 45 4.76 -7.73 6.45
C PHE A 45 4.39 -6.34 5.93
N LEU A 46 3.12 -6.11 5.61
CA LEU A 46 2.66 -4.82 5.05
C LEU A 46 2.87 -3.66 6.03
N GLN A 47 2.59 -3.86 7.32
CA GLN A 47 2.77 -2.85 8.37
C GLN A 47 4.24 -2.46 8.59
N ASN A 48 5.20 -3.30 8.19
CA ASN A 48 6.62 -3.01 8.26
C ASN A 48 7.13 -2.15 7.09
N ILE A 49 6.30 -1.87 6.09
CA ILE A 49 6.68 -1.03 4.94
C ILE A 49 6.59 0.45 5.34
N SER A 50 7.72 1.03 5.74
CA SER A 50 7.80 2.37 6.35
C SER A 50 7.28 3.53 5.50
N PHE A 51 7.20 3.38 4.18
CA PHE A 51 6.72 4.43 3.27
C PHE A 51 5.21 4.35 2.97
N ILE A 52 4.52 3.31 3.48
CA ILE A 52 3.07 3.18 3.41
C ILE A 52 2.49 3.72 4.73
N ASP A 53 1.63 4.72 4.65
CA ASP A 53 1.10 5.40 5.84
C ASP A 53 -0.13 4.68 6.42
N GLU A 54 -0.98 4.11 5.56
CA GLU A 54 -2.22 3.46 5.94
C GLU A 54 -2.45 2.21 5.09
N ILE A 55 -3.01 1.15 5.68
CA ILE A 55 -3.41 -0.08 4.99
C ILE A 55 -4.90 -0.29 5.21
N TYR A 56 -5.64 -0.45 4.11
CA TYR A 56 -7.04 -0.87 4.11
C TYR A 56 -7.12 -2.28 3.55
N THR A 57 -7.58 -3.20 4.38
CA THR A 57 -7.95 -4.54 3.94
C THR A 57 -9.42 -4.53 3.58
N GLY A 58 -9.73 -4.94 2.34
CA GLY A 58 -11.12 -5.15 1.94
C GLY A 58 -11.68 -6.28 2.79
N GLY A 59 -12.52 -5.97 3.77
CA GLY A 59 -13.21 -6.99 4.56
C GLY A 59 -13.93 -7.96 3.64
N GLY A 60 -13.45 -9.21 3.59
CA GLY A 60 -14.23 -10.33 3.09
C GLY A 60 -15.45 -10.49 3.99
N GLY A 61 -16.52 -9.77 3.69
CA GLY A 61 -17.85 -10.15 4.12
C GLY A 61 -18.30 -11.32 3.25
N GLY A 62 -18.36 -12.52 3.85
CA GLY A 62 -18.80 -13.75 3.21
C GLY A 62 -18.00 -14.96 3.67
#